data_AF-T1BWI8-F1
#
_entry.id   AF-T1BWI8-F1
#
_cell.length_a   1.000
_cell.length_b   1.000
_cell.length_c   1.000
_cell.angle_alpha   90.00
_cell.angle_beta   90.00
_cell.angle_gamma   90.00
#
_symmetry.space_group_name_H-M   'P 1'
#
loop_
_entity.id
_entity.type
_entity.pdbx_description
1 polymer ?
#
loop_
_entity_poly.entity_id
_entity_poly.type
_entity_poly.pdbx_seq_one_letter_code
_entity_poly.pdbx_strand_id
1 'polypeptide(L)'
;MLVALHEADLKPDVITFADTGGEKPETLSHVEAMCVVLKSWGWPTINVCRKSPLATTGYHDLYGNCFANQTLPSLAFGMKSCSIKWKQIPQDQFLKGVTSGPNAGPPHPLWARALAAGERIVKLIGYDCGRADLRRSKNLKTADSEFDYVYPLQIIGWTRRECVRAITQALGPALVPIKSACFFCPASKRWELY
;
A
#
# COMPACT_ATOMS: atom_id res chain seq x y z
N MET A 1 -8.53 -7.61 3.64
CA MET A 1 -9.13 -6.32 4.05
C MET A 1 -10.26 -5.91 3.14
N LEU A 2 -10.06 -5.76 1.82
CA LEU A 2 -11.14 -5.36 0.90
C LEU A 2 -12.37 -6.28 0.96
N VAL A 3 -12.18 -7.61 1.04
CA VAL A 3 -13.28 -8.56 1.26
C VAL A 3 -14.05 -8.26 2.56
N ALA A 4 -13.35 -8.08 3.68
CA ALA A 4 -13.99 -7.76 4.97
C ALA A 4 -14.77 -6.43 4.93
N LEU A 5 -14.24 -5.43 4.21
CA LEU A 5 -14.93 -4.16 4.00
C LEU A 5 -16.19 -4.35 3.14
N HIS A 6 -16.11 -5.18 2.09
CA HIS A 6 -17.22 -5.46 1.20
C HIS A 6 -18.35 -6.22 1.93
N GLU A 7 -17.99 -7.20 2.76
CA GLU A 7 -18.95 -7.93 3.61
C GLU A 7 -19.64 -7.02 4.65
N ALA A 8 -18.98 -5.93 5.05
CA ALA A 8 -19.53 -4.94 5.97
C ALA A 8 -20.24 -3.76 5.28
N ASP A 9 -20.37 -3.79 3.95
CA ASP A 9 -20.90 -2.68 3.12
C ASP A 9 -20.16 -1.34 3.34
N LEU A 10 -18.85 -1.41 3.60
CA LEU A 10 -17.98 -0.26 3.84
C LEU A 10 -17.08 -0.01 2.63
N LYS A 11 -17.58 0.79 1.68
CA LYS A 11 -16.83 1.15 0.47
C LYS A 11 -15.76 2.22 0.76
N PRO A 12 -14.46 1.96 0.48
CA PRO A 12 -13.44 2.99 0.55
C PRO A 12 -13.58 3.99 -0.61
N ASP A 13 -13.36 5.28 -0.35
CA ASP A 13 -13.38 6.32 -1.38
C ASP A 13 -12.24 6.18 -2.39
N VAL A 14 -11.07 5.75 -1.91
CA VAL A 14 -9.83 5.63 -2.69
C VAL A 14 -9.08 4.39 -2.24
N ILE A 15 -8.53 3.65 -3.21
CA ILE A 15 -7.63 2.52 -2.98
C ILE A 15 -6.31 2.82 -3.71
N THR A 16 -5.19 2.67 -3.02
CA THR A 16 -3.85 2.94 -3.57
C THR A 16 -2.95 1.72 -3.48
N PHE A 17 -2.05 1.60 -4.44
CA PHE A 17 -0.93 0.66 -4.43
C PHE A 17 0.35 1.41 -4.77
N ALA A 18 1.37 1.30 -3.93
CA ALA A 18 2.68 1.88 -4.22
C ALA A 18 3.53 0.93 -5.04
N ASP A 19 3.74 1.26 -6.31
CA ASP A 19 4.68 0.54 -7.17
C ASP A 19 6.07 1.17 -7.05
N THR A 20 7.00 0.37 -6.53
CA THR A 20 8.39 0.77 -6.32
C THR A 20 9.28 0.58 -7.55
N GLY A 21 8.73 0.00 -8.64
CA GLY A 21 9.47 -0.54 -9.79
C GLY A 21 10.19 -1.86 -9.50
N GLY A 22 10.16 -2.32 -8.25
CA GLY A 22 10.79 -3.55 -7.79
C GLY A 22 9.82 -4.65 -7.39
N GLU A 23 8.53 -4.51 -7.69
CA GLU A 23 7.48 -5.44 -7.30
C GLU A 23 7.59 -6.76 -8.08
N LYS A 24 7.06 -7.84 -7.50
CA LYS A 24 7.04 -9.15 -8.18
C LYS A 24 5.98 -9.16 -9.28
N PRO A 25 6.18 -9.86 -10.40
CA PRO A 25 5.17 -9.98 -11.47
C PRO A 25 3.79 -10.45 -10.97
N GLU A 26 3.76 -11.37 -10.02
CA GLU A 26 2.53 -11.90 -9.42
C GLU A 26 1.81 -10.86 -8.55
N THR A 27 2.56 -9.91 -7.96
CA THR A 27 1.95 -8.78 -7.23
C THR A 27 1.22 -7.86 -8.20
N LEU A 28 1.83 -7.55 -9.35
CA LEU A 28 1.22 -6.71 -10.38
C LEU A 28 0.00 -7.39 -11.00
N SER A 29 0.12 -8.69 -11.33
CA SER A 29 -0.98 -9.51 -11.84
C SER A 29 -2.16 -9.56 -10.85
N HIS A 30 -1.87 -9.67 -9.55
CA HIS A 30 -2.89 -9.62 -8.51
C HIS A 30 -3.58 -8.26 -8.41
N VAL A 31 -2.84 -7.15 -8.56
CA VAL A 31 -3.42 -5.79 -8.59
C VAL A 31 -4.38 -5.63 -9.77
N GLU A 32 -4.03 -6.14 -10.95
CA GLU A 32 -4.90 -6.14 -12.13
C GLU A 32 -6.16 -6.98 -11.92
N ALA A 33 -6.00 -8.20 -11.42
CA ALA A 33 -7.12 -9.08 -11.11
C ALA A 33 -8.06 -8.47 -10.06
N MET A 34 -7.52 -7.84 -9.02
CA MET A 34 -8.32 -7.13 -8.03
C MET A 34 -9.05 -5.91 -8.60
N CYS A 35 -8.51 -5.22 -9.61
CA CYS A 35 -9.25 -4.16 -10.27
C CYS A 35 -10.51 -4.67 -11.00
N VAL A 36 -10.47 -5.89 -11.56
CA VAL A 36 -11.65 -6.54 -12.15
C VAL A 36 -12.71 -6.82 -11.08
N VAL A 37 -12.30 -7.38 -9.94
CA VAL A 37 -13.18 -7.63 -8.79
C VAL A 37 -13.82 -6.33 -8.30
N LEU A 38 -13.01 -5.28 -8.07
CA LEU A 38 -13.51 -3.99 -7.57
C LEU A 38 -14.52 -3.36 -8.53
N LYS A 39 -14.28 -3.44 -9.84
CA LYS A 39 -15.26 -2.99 -10.85
C LYS A 39 -16.56 -3.77 -10.75
N SER A 40 -16.50 -5.10 -10.58
CA SER A 40 -17.70 -5.94 -10.43
C SER A 40 -18.52 -5.60 -9.18
N TRP A 41 -17.88 -5.08 -8.14
CA TRP A 41 -18.55 -4.56 -6.94
C TRP A 41 -19.05 -3.11 -7.07
N GLY A 42 -18.79 -2.43 -8.20
CA GLY A 42 -19.07 -1.00 -8.34
C GLY A 42 -18.17 -0.11 -7.48
N TRP A 43 -16.99 -0.60 -7.09
CA TRP A 43 -16.01 0.09 -6.25
C TRP A 43 -14.93 0.80 -7.09
N PRO A 44 -14.25 1.83 -6.54
CA PRO A 44 -13.10 2.43 -7.21
C PRO A 44 -11.99 1.38 -7.40
N THR A 45 -11.28 1.47 -8.52
CA THR A 45 -10.11 0.63 -8.79
C THR A 45 -8.88 1.10 -8.03
N ILE A 46 -7.85 0.26 -8.03
CA ILE A 46 -6.57 0.56 -7.39
C ILE A 46 -5.84 1.64 -8.22
N ASN A 47 -5.44 2.72 -7.55
CA ASN A 47 -4.57 3.75 -8.10
C ASN A 47 -3.11 3.38 -7.85
N VAL A 48 -2.32 3.22 -8.93
CA VAL A 48 -0.90 2.88 -8.84
C VAL A 48 -0.08 4.16 -8.65
N CYS A 49 0.47 4.33 -7.45
CA CYS A 49 1.29 5.48 -7.08
C CYS A 49 2.78 5.15 -7.22
N ARG A 50 3.53 5.97 -7.96
CA ARG A 50 4.97 5.79 -8.19
C ARG A 50 5.75 7.03 -7.79
N LYS A 51 6.94 6.84 -7.21
CA LYS A 51 7.92 7.93 -7.08
C LYS A 51 8.55 8.17 -8.44
N SER A 52 8.56 9.42 -8.90
CA SER A 52 9.28 9.83 -10.11
C SER A 52 10.51 10.65 -9.70
N PRO A 53 11.74 10.12 -9.80
CA PRO A 53 12.96 10.90 -9.55
C PRO A 53 13.14 12.05 -10.56
N LEU A 54 14.06 12.97 -10.30
CA LEU A 54 14.44 13.98 -11.31
C LEU A 54 15.11 13.27 -12.48
N ALA A 55 14.95 13.80 -13.70
CA ALA A 55 15.59 13.24 -14.90
C ALA A 55 17.12 13.12 -14.74
N THR A 56 17.74 14.03 -13.98
CA THR A 56 19.18 14.06 -13.69
C THR A 56 19.63 13.06 -12.62
N THR A 57 18.73 12.34 -11.97
CA THR A 57 19.05 11.44 -10.83
C THR A 57 19.76 10.15 -11.26
N GLY A 58 19.67 9.75 -12.54
CA GLY A 58 20.35 8.56 -13.07
C GLY A 58 19.70 7.21 -12.70
N TYR A 59 18.51 7.22 -12.09
CA TYR A 59 17.68 6.04 -11.85
C TYR A 59 16.19 6.42 -11.81
N HIS A 60 15.30 5.45 -12.06
CA HIS A 60 13.86 5.68 -12.13
C HIS A 60 13.07 5.03 -11.00
N ASP A 61 13.61 3.99 -10.38
CA ASP A 61 12.91 3.16 -9.39
C ASP A 61 13.81 2.84 -8.18
N LEU A 62 13.26 2.09 -7.21
CA LEU A 62 14.00 1.72 -6.00
C LEU A 62 15.16 0.76 -6.31
N TYR A 63 15.01 -0.12 -7.30
CA TYR A 63 16.08 -1.05 -7.67
C TYR A 63 17.27 -0.30 -8.27
N GLY A 64 17.03 0.54 -9.26
CA GLY A 64 18.03 1.42 -9.88
C GLY A 64 18.66 2.37 -8.87
N ASN A 65 17.89 2.89 -7.90
CA ASN A 65 18.45 3.68 -6.80
C ASN A 65 19.47 2.87 -5.97
N CYS A 66 19.14 1.63 -5.60
CA CYS A 66 20.06 0.76 -4.88
C CYS A 66 21.29 0.42 -5.73
N PHE A 67 21.09 0.08 -7.01
CA PHE A 67 22.15 -0.30 -7.92
C PHE A 67 23.12 0.85 -8.20
N ALA A 68 22.60 2.02 -8.59
CA ALA A 68 23.41 3.20 -8.92
C ALA A 68 24.23 3.71 -7.74
N ASN A 69 23.70 3.59 -6.51
CA ASN A 69 24.40 4.00 -5.29
C ASN A 69 25.16 2.85 -4.62
N GLN A 70 25.27 1.67 -5.27
CA GLN A 70 25.93 0.48 -4.73
C GLN A 70 25.51 0.16 -3.28
N THR A 71 24.21 0.24 -3.02
CA THR A 71 23.62 0.11 -1.69
C THR A 71 22.45 -0.86 -1.67
N LEU A 72 22.01 -1.21 -0.47
CA LEU A 72 20.83 -2.04 -0.23
C LEU A 72 19.63 -1.16 0.15
N PRO A 73 18.39 -1.70 0.10
CA PRO A 73 17.25 -1.01 0.70
C PRO A 73 17.57 -0.64 2.14
N SER A 74 17.16 0.57 2.55
CA SER A 74 17.51 1.12 3.88
C SER A 74 17.17 0.19 5.05
N LEU A 75 16.17 -0.68 4.86
CA LEU A 75 15.75 -1.69 5.83
C LEU A 75 16.86 -2.68 6.18
N ALA A 76 17.80 -2.97 5.27
CA ALA A 76 18.98 -3.78 5.55
C ALA A 76 19.85 -3.17 6.66
N PHE A 77 19.77 -1.85 6.84
CA PHE A 77 20.49 -1.08 7.84
C PHE A 77 19.61 -0.66 9.03
N GLY A 78 18.45 -1.31 9.22
CA GLY A 78 17.51 -0.99 10.31
C GLY A 78 16.69 0.30 10.10
N MET A 79 16.79 0.94 8.94
CA MET A 79 16.11 2.21 8.62
C MET A 79 14.80 2.01 7.84
N LYS A 80 13.92 3.01 7.84
CA LYS A 80 12.61 2.98 7.16
C LYS A 80 12.51 3.89 5.92
N SER A 81 13.59 4.53 5.52
CA SER A 81 13.58 5.55 4.47
C SER A 81 13.18 4.98 3.10
N CYS A 82 13.47 3.71 2.79
CA CYS A 82 13.04 3.10 1.52
C CYS A 82 11.50 3.00 1.42
N SER A 83 10.82 2.53 2.47
CA SER A 83 9.36 2.47 2.48
C SER A 83 8.72 3.86 2.51
N ILE A 84 9.34 4.82 3.20
CA ILE A 84 8.83 6.19 3.25
C ILE A 84 8.96 6.84 1.86
N LYS A 85 10.17 6.85 1.27
CA LYS A 85 10.48 7.48 -0.02
C LYS A 85 9.70 6.88 -1.19
N TRP A 86 9.56 5.55 -1.22
CA TRP A 86 9.05 4.84 -2.40
C TRP A 86 7.63 4.30 -2.23
N LYS A 87 7.06 4.33 -1.01
CA LYS A 87 5.68 3.86 -0.77
C LYS A 87 4.78 4.90 -0.13
N GLN A 88 5.18 5.42 1.03
CA GLN A 88 4.34 6.38 1.75
C GLN A 88 4.21 7.69 0.99
N ILE A 89 5.34 8.32 0.65
CA ILE A 89 5.36 9.63 -0.01
C ILE A 89 4.56 9.64 -1.31
N PRO A 90 4.74 8.70 -2.27
CA PRO A 90 3.96 8.71 -3.51
C PRO A 90 2.46 8.57 -3.31
N GLN A 91 2.01 7.80 -2.31
CA GLN A 91 0.58 7.66 -2.00
C GLN A 91 0.03 8.93 -1.35
N ASP A 92 0.79 9.57 -0.46
CA ASP A 92 0.41 10.85 0.14
C ASP A 92 0.36 11.97 -0.91
N GLN A 93 1.32 11.98 -1.84
CA GLN A 93 1.37 12.92 -2.97
C GLN A 93 0.18 12.73 -3.92
N PHE A 94 -0.22 11.49 -4.20
CA PHE A 94 -1.40 11.21 -5.01
C PHE A 94 -2.66 11.83 -4.40
N LEU A 95 -2.80 11.74 -3.07
CA LEU A 95 -3.97 12.29 -2.38
C LEU A 95 -3.89 13.82 -2.24
N LYS A 96 -2.77 14.34 -1.76
CA LYS A 96 -2.58 15.75 -1.37
C LYS A 96 -2.20 16.67 -2.52
N GLY A 97 -1.76 16.11 -3.64
CA GLY A 97 -1.12 16.86 -4.71
C GLY A 97 0.29 17.32 -4.35
N VAL A 98 1.00 17.80 -5.36
CA VAL A 98 2.36 18.35 -5.24
C VAL A 98 2.49 19.53 -6.19
N THR A 99 3.02 20.65 -5.70
CA THR A 99 3.13 21.89 -6.48
C THR A 99 4.26 21.89 -7.50
N SER A 100 5.31 21.07 -7.30
CA SER A 100 6.51 21.10 -8.12
C SER A 100 7.23 19.74 -8.17
N GLY A 101 8.16 19.62 -9.13
CA GLY A 101 8.96 18.42 -9.34
C GLY A 101 8.24 17.34 -10.15
N PRO A 102 8.86 16.17 -10.35
CA PRO A 102 8.38 15.16 -11.30
C PRO A 102 7.08 14.45 -10.91
N ASN A 103 6.64 14.60 -9.67
CA ASN A 103 5.36 14.11 -9.16
C ASN A 103 4.31 15.23 -9.07
N ALA A 104 4.57 16.41 -9.65
CA ALA A 104 3.64 17.53 -9.62
C ALA A 104 2.27 17.13 -10.18
N GLY A 105 1.22 17.52 -9.47
CA GLY A 105 -0.15 17.19 -9.80
C GLY A 105 -1.11 17.82 -8.80
N PRO A 106 -2.37 18.06 -9.21
CA PRO A 106 -3.38 18.60 -8.31
C PRO A 106 -3.72 17.60 -7.19
N PRO A 107 -4.26 18.07 -6.05
CA PRO A 107 -4.81 17.17 -5.04
C PRO A 107 -5.95 16.33 -5.63
N HIS A 108 -6.09 15.11 -5.13
CA HIS A 108 -7.25 14.28 -5.42
C HIS A 108 -8.52 14.97 -4.88
N PRO A 109 -9.68 14.89 -5.57
CA PRO A 109 -10.92 15.53 -5.14
C PRO A 109 -11.33 15.22 -3.68
N LEU A 110 -11.05 14.00 -3.22
CA LEU A 110 -11.27 13.59 -1.82
C LEU A 110 -10.54 14.50 -0.82
N TRP A 111 -9.28 14.84 -1.11
CA TRP A 111 -8.47 15.71 -0.25
C TRP A 111 -9.03 17.13 -0.21
N ALA A 112 -9.34 17.69 -1.38
CA ALA A 112 -9.92 19.02 -1.48
C ALA A 112 -11.27 19.12 -0.76
N ARG A 113 -12.14 18.10 -0.92
CA ARG A 113 -13.44 18.02 -0.25
C ARG A 113 -13.29 17.93 1.26
N ALA A 114 -12.41 17.05 1.76
CA ALA A 114 -12.19 16.88 3.19
C ALA A 114 -11.68 18.18 3.84
N LEU A 115 -10.72 18.86 3.20
CA LEU A 115 -10.22 20.15 3.68
C LEU A 115 -11.32 21.22 3.71
N ALA A 116 -12.12 21.33 2.64
CA ALA A 116 -13.21 22.31 2.56
C ALA A 116 -14.28 22.07 3.64
N ALA A 117 -14.53 20.81 3.99
CA ALA A 117 -15.49 20.42 5.01
C ALA A 117 -14.92 20.40 6.44
N GLY A 118 -13.61 20.55 6.62
CA GLY A 118 -12.94 20.35 7.91
C GLY A 118 -12.96 18.88 8.39
N GLU A 119 -13.17 17.94 7.48
CA GLU A 119 -13.21 16.50 7.76
C GLU A 119 -11.81 15.90 7.79
N ARG A 120 -11.63 14.86 8.62
CA ARG A 120 -10.39 14.08 8.66
C ARG A 120 -10.48 12.89 7.72
N ILE A 121 -9.36 12.54 7.08
CA ILE A 121 -9.26 11.36 6.22
C ILE A 121 -8.78 10.17 7.04
N VAL A 122 -9.49 9.05 6.91
CA VAL A 122 -9.15 7.79 7.57
C VAL A 122 -8.38 6.89 6.60
N LYS A 123 -7.16 6.51 6.96
CA LYS A 123 -6.33 5.53 6.26
C LYS A 123 -6.53 4.14 6.83
N LEU A 124 -7.12 3.26 6.02
CA LEU A 124 -7.31 1.85 6.36
C LEU A 124 -6.05 1.04 5.99
N ILE A 125 -5.47 0.36 6.97
CA ILE A 125 -4.25 -0.44 6.80
C ILE A 125 -4.54 -1.91 7.11
N GLY A 126 -4.21 -2.79 6.16
CA GLY A 126 -4.49 -4.22 6.23
C GLY A 126 -3.55 -5.05 7.13
N TYR A 127 -3.17 -4.55 8.30
CA TYR A 127 -2.45 -5.35 9.29
C TYR A 127 -3.39 -6.34 9.96
N ASP A 128 -3.01 -7.62 9.98
CA ASP A 128 -3.79 -8.70 10.59
C ASP A 128 -3.46 -8.89 12.10
N CYS A 129 -4.22 -9.74 12.79
CA CYS A 129 -4.02 -10.13 14.19
C CYS A 129 -2.86 -11.11 14.41
N GLY A 130 -2.08 -11.44 13.37
CA GLY A 130 -0.89 -12.27 13.49
C GLY A 130 0.22 -11.55 14.26
N ARG A 131 1.05 -12.32 14.98
CA ARG A 131 2.13 -11.81 15.83
C ARG A 131 3.07 -10.81 15.12
N ALA A 132 3.34 -11.01 13.83
CA ALA A 132 4.21 -10.14 13.06
C ALA A 132 3.61 -8.73 12.87
N ASP A 133 2.32 -8.65 12.55
CA ASP A 133 1.64 -7.38 12.27
C ASP A 133 1.22 -6.67 13.57
N LEU A 134 0.83 -7.42 14.61
CA LEU A 134 0.64 -6.87 15.95
C LEU A 134 1.92 -6.19 16.48
N ARG A 135 3.10 -6.79 16.26
CA ARG A 135 4.37 -6.17 16.64
C ARG A 135 4.63 -4.88 15.84
N ARG A 136 4.21 -4.82 14.58
CA ARG A 136 4.38 -3.62 13.73
C ARG A 136 3.42 -2.51 14.15
N SER A 137 2.18 -2.82 14.50
CA SER A 137 1.16 -1.83 14.86
C SER A 137 1.22 -1.36 16.31
N LYS A 138 1.78 -2.15 17.24
CA LYS A 138 1.77 -1.88 18.69
C LYS A 138 2.13 -0.45 19.10
N ASN A 139 3.13 0.15 18.45
CA ASN A 139 3.65 1.47 18.80
C ASN A 139 3.39 2.52 17.70
N LEU A 140 2.49 2.23 16.75
CA LEU A 140 2.12 3.22 15.74
C LEU A 140 1.11 4.19 16.33
N LYS A 141 1.20 5.45 15.90
CA LYS A 141 0.20 6.45 16.24
C LYS A 141 -1.12 6.08 15.58
N THR A 142 -2.22 6.32 16.28
CA THR A 142 -3.58 6.17 15.75
C THR A 142 -4.00 7.36 14.89
N ALA A 143 -3.29 8.49 14.98
CA ALA A 143 -3.50 9.67 14.16
C ALA A 143 -2.22 10.52 14.05
N ASP A 144 -2.15 11.34 13.00
CA ASP A 144 -1.23 12.47 12.90
C ASP A 144 -1.99 13.76 12.52
N SER A 145 -1.26 14.81 12.14
CA SER A 145 -1.87 16.09 11.77
C SER A 145 -2.83 16.00 10.58
N GLU A 146 -2.68 14.99 9.71
CA GLU A 146 -3.36 14.89 8.43
C GLU A 146 -4.33 13.71 8.34
N PHE A 147 -4.03 12.61 9.04
CA PHE A 147 -4.76 11.35 8.91
C PHE A 147 -5.08 10.68 10.23
N ASP A 148 -6.21 9.97 10.25
CA ASP A 148 -6.50 8.93 11.24
C ASP A 148 -6.16 7.57 10.65
N TYR A 149 -5.63 6.66 11.47
CA TYR A 149 -5.18 5.34 11.03
C TYR A 149 -6.01 4.25 11.69
N VAL A 150 -6.57 3.37 10.87
CA VAL A 150 -7.42 2.27 11.33
C VAL A 150 -6.92 0.95 10.75
N TYR A 151 -7.03 -0.12 11.54
CA TYR A 151 -6.59 -1.48 11.17
C TYR A 151 -7.80 -2.42 11.16
N PRO A 152 -8.61 -2.45 10.09
CA PRO A 152 -9.90 -3.16 10.09
C PRO A 152 -9.80 -4.64 10.46
N LEU A 153 -8.75 -5.32 9.97
CA LEU A 153 -8.53 -6.74 10.25
C LEU A 153 -8.22 -6.99 11.73
N GLN A 154 -7.58 -6.04 12.43
CA GLN A 154 -7.36 -6.14 13.86
C GLN A 154 -8.64 -5.89 14.67
N ILE A 155 -9.50 -4.98 14.21
CA ILE A 155 -10.80 -4.68 14.85
C ILE A 155 -11.69 -5.93 14.84
N ILE A 156 -11.74 -6.65 13.72
CA ILE A 156 -12.58 -7.85 13.58
C ILE A 156 -11.88 -9.15 14.01
N GLY A 157 -10.65 -9.06 14.54
CA GLY A 157 -9.93 -10.21 15.09
C GLY A 157 -9.37 -11.20 14.05
N TRP A 158 -9.24 -10.80 12.78
CA TRP A 158 -8.78 -11.70 11.72
C TRP A 158 -7.26 -11.85 11.73
N THR A 159 -6.75 -13.09 11.85
CA THR A 159 -5.36 -13.40 11.57
C THR A 159 -5.16 -13.66 10.08
N ARG A 160 -3.92 -13.95 9.68
CA ARG A 160 -3.60 -14.37 8.30
C ARG A 160 -4.47 -15.54 7.82
N ARG A 161 -4.76 -16.51 8.68
CA ARG A 161 -5.54 -17.71 8.31
C ARG A 161 -6.98 -17.35 7.99
N GLU A 162 -7.62 -16.51 8.81
CA GLU A 162 -8.96 -15.98 8.56
C GLU A 162 -8.98 -15.18 7.25
N CYS A 163 -7.96 -14.35 7.01
CA CYS A 163 -7.85 -13.58 5.77
C CYS A 163 -7.80 -14.47 4.53
N VAL A 164 -6.95 -15.50 4.53
CA VAL A 164 -6.84 -16.46 3.40
C VAL A 164 -8.17 -17.19 3.20
N ARG A 165 -8.81 -17.64 4.28
CA ARG A 165 -10.11 -18.32 4.21
C ARG A 165 -11.19 -17.43 3.61
N ALA A 166 -11.33 -16.20 4.09
CA ALA A 166 -12.33 -15.25 3.60
C ALA A 166 -12.11 -14.92 2.11
N ILE A 167 -10.87 -14.66 1.70
CA ILE A 167 -10.55 -14.42 0.28
C ILE A 167 -10.87 -15.65 -0.56
N THR A 168 -10.48 -16.84 -0.11
CA THR A 168 -10.75 -18.09 -0.85
C THR A 168 -12.25 -18.32 -1.03
N GLN A 169 -13.05 -18.04 0.00
CA GLN A 169 -14.51 -18.21 -0.04
C GLN A 169 -15.19 -17.17 -0.93
N ALA A 170 -14.79 -15.89 -0.83
CA ALA A 170 -15.43 -14.80 -1.56
C ALA A 170 -14.98 -14.69 -3.02
N LEU A 171 -13.70 -14.97 -3.28
CA LEU A 171 -13.01 -14.64 -4.54
C LEU A 171 -12.31 -15.83 -5.20
N GLY A 172 -12.28 -16.98 -4.54
CA GLY A 172 -11.56 -18.17 -4.99
C GLY A 172 -10.08 -18.20 -4.58
N PRO A 173 -9.46 -19.39 -4.57
CA PRO A 173 -8.07 -19.56 -4.09
C PRO A 173 -7.04 -18.84 -4.95
N ALA A 174 -7.32 -18.64 -6.25
CA ALA A 174 -6.43 -17.93 -7.17
C ALA A 174 -6.26 -16.44 -6.83
N LEU A 175 -7.19 -15.85 -6.08
CA LEU A 175 -7.11 -14.47 -5.62
C LEU A 175 -6.55 -14.33 -4.21
N VAL A 176 -6.07 -15.40 -3.58
CA VAL A 176 -5.25 -15.29 -2.37
C VAL A 176 -3.89 -14.68 -2.75
N PRO A 177 -3.55 -13.47 -2.26
CA PRO A 177 -2.32 -12.82 -2.68
C PRO A 177 -1.10 -13.53 -2.12
N ILE A 178 -0.03 -13.57 -2.92
CA ILE A 178 1.31 -13.80 -2.39
C ILE A 178 1.72 -12.64 -1.47
N LYS A 179 2.79 -12.81 -0.69
CA LYS A 179 3.35 -11.67 0.05
C LYS A 179 3.93 -10.65 -0.94
N SER A 180 3.31 -9.47 -0.96
CA SER A 180 3.78 -8.30 -1.70
C SER A 180 4.97 -7.65 -0.99
N ALA A 181 6.07 -7.52 -1.72
CA ALA A 181 7.28 -6.82 -1.36
C ALA A 181 8.17 -6.72 -2.60
N CYS A 182 9.13 -5.80 -2.58
CA CYS A 182 10.15 -5.76 -3.61
C CYS A 182 10.91 -7.10 -3.64
N PHE A 183 11.24 -7.63 -4.82
CA PHE A 183 11.89 -8.95 -4.96
C PHE A 183 13.26 -9.01 -4.25
N PHE A 184 13.91 -7.86 -4.08
CA PHE A 184 15.21 -7.68 -3.41
C PHE A 184 15.10 -7.13 -1.98
N CYS A 185 13.90 -7.16 -1.38
CA CYS A 185 13.71 -6.65 -0.03
C CYS A 185 14.37 -7.56 1.02
N PRO A 186 15.21 -7.03 1.94
CA PRO A 186 15.89 -7.83 2.96
C PRO A 186 14.94 -8.39 4.04
N ALA A 187 13.68 -7.92 4.08
CA ALA A 187 12.64 -8.49 4.95
C ALA A 187 11.90 -9.69 4.34
N SER A 188 12.21 -10.05 3.10
CA SER A 188 11.68 -11.25 2.46
C SER A 188 12.28 -12.50 3.09
N LYS A 189 11.45 -13.54 3.26
CA LYS A 189 11.84 -14.89 3.66
C LYS A 189 12.08 -15.72 2.42
N ARG A 190 12.90 -16.77 2.54
CA ARG A 190 13.28 -17.60 1.37
C ARG A 190 12.08 -18.17 0.62
N TRP A 191 11.08 -18.66 1.35
CA TRP A 191 9.82 -19.18 0.79
C TRP A 191 8.88 -18.12 0.22
N GLU A 192 9.25 -16.83 0.31
CA GLU A 192 8.48 -15.74 -0.28
C GLU A 192 9.10 -15.26 -1.60
N LEU A 193 10.25 -15.82 -1.99
CA LEU A 193 10.97 -15.47 -3.22
C LEU A 193 10.70 -16.44 -4.39
N TYR A 194 10.12 -17.62 -4.09
CA TYR A 194 9.81 -18.69 -5.03
C TYR A 194 8.44 -19.27 -4.70
#